data_AF-X0VRQ8-F1
#
_entry.id   AF-X0VRQ8-F1
#
_cell.length_a   1.000
_cell.length_b   1.000
_cell.length_c   1.000
_cell.angle_alpha   90.00
_cell.angle_beta   90.00
_cell.angle_gamma   90.00
#
_symmetry.space_group_name_H-M   'P 1'
#
loop_
_entity.id
_entity.type
_entity.pdbx_description
1 polymer ?
#
loop_
_entity_poly.entity_id
_entity_poly.type
_entity_poly.pdbx_seq_one_letter_code
_entity_poly.pdbx_strand_id
1 'polypeptide(L)'
;MTCKLTMALISEHQEGNCGDDWKYEVSVKVFHEGLKGEGEIAVPKHTLVPGPAERPHGLPEPLTVFTGECQTELLVRVDLTATEVDLFKNDVGKASMEFRLECPGAAGGSAMKEIEISAGVRESPGILNKNSVFTVQVRFDLVCDQDSVN
;
A
#
# COMPACT_ATOMS: atom_id res chain seq x y z
N MET A 1 20.85 -4.98 15.49
CA MET A 1 20.23 -3.77 14.90
C MET A 1 18.80 -4.14 14.64
N THR A 2 17.92 -3.49 15.38
CA THR A 2 16.49 -3.75 15.30
C THR A 2 15.85 -2.72 14.38
N CYS A 3 15.14 -3.19 13.38
CA CYS A 3 14.31 -2.39 12.50
C CYS A 3 12.86 -2.41 12.94
N LYS A 4 12.18 -1.29 12.71
CA LYS A 4 10.73 -1.19 12.68
C LYS A 4 10.31 -0.56 11.36
N LEU A 5 9.52 -1.28 10.58
CA LEU A 5 8.91 -0.77 9.35
C LEU A 5 7.43 -0.48 9.60
N THR A 6 7.02 0.75 9.32
CA THR A 6 5.63 1.21 9.41
C THR A 6 5.14 1.61 8.03
N MET A 7 3.91 1.25 7.70
CA MET A 7 3.20 1.66 6.49
C MET A 7 2.07 2.61 6.85
N ALA A 8 1.86 3.67 6.06
CA ALA A 8 0.71 4.56 6.15
C ALA A 8 0.14 4.85 4.76
N LEU A 9 -1.19 4.89 4.64
CA LEU A 9 -1.86 5.38 3.44
C LEU A 9 -1.85 6.92 3.46
N ILE A 10 -1.42 7.54 2.36
CA ILE A 10 -1.27 9.01 2.28
C ILE A 10 -2.40 9.64 1.49
N SER A 11 -2.73 9.05 0.33
CA SER A 11 -3.80 9.52 -0.54
C SER A 11 -4.37 8.39 -1.39
N GLU A 12 -5.59 8.62 -1.86
CA GLU A 12 -6.26 7.78 -2.84
C GLU A 12 -6.80 8.67 -3.97
N HIS A 13 -6.79 8.14 -5.19
CA HIS A 13 -7.43 8.80 -6.32
C HIS A 13 -7.90 7.77 -7.34
N GLN A 14 -8.87 8.17 -8.14
CA GLN A 14 -9.26 7.41 -9.31
C GLN A 14 -9.46 8.29 -10.53
N GLU A 15 -9.18 7.70 -11.69
CA GLU A 15 -9.45 8.27 -13.00
C GLU A 15 -10.27 7.28 -13.81
N GLY A 16 -11.18 7.79 -14.65
CA GLY A 16 -12.00 6.98 -15.54
C GLY A 16 -13.47 7.02 -15.20
N ASN A 17 -14.21 5.99 -15.62
CA ASN A 17 -15.66 6.00 -15.60
C ASN A 17 -16.31 4.65 -15.21
N CYS A 18 -15.58 3.74 -14.55
CA CYS A 18 -16.17 2.49 -14.06
C CYS A 18 -17.25 2.72 -13.01
N GLY A 19 -17.12 3.75 -12.18
CA GLY A 19 -18.04 4.04 -11.09
C GLY A 19 -17.38 4.95 -10.06
N ASP A 20 -18.11 5.25 -9.00
CA ASP A 20 -17.64 6.04 -7.86
C ASP A 20 -17.70 5.28 -6.53
N ASP A 21 -18.20 4.05 -6.51
CA ASP A 21 -18.31 3.24 -5.30
C ASP A 21 -17.08 2.32 -5.16
N TRP A 22 -16.11 2.70 -4.34
CA TRP A 22 -14.81 2.03 -4.26
C TRP A 22 -14.53 1.43 -2.89
N LYS A 23 -13.84 0.29 -2.87
CA LYS A 23 -13.11 -0.24 -1.70
C LYS A 23 -11.75 -0.74 -2.15
N TYR A 24 -10.79 -0.84 -1.25
CA TYR A 24 -9.49 -1.42 -1.59
C TYR A 24 -8.74 -1.97 -0.39
N GLU A 25 -7.76 -2.81 -0.70
CA GLU A 25 -6.88 -3.47 0.25
C GLU A 25 -5.43 -3.25 -0.22
N VAL A 26 -4.57 -2.79 0.68
CA VAL A 26 -3.12 -2.72 0.49
C VAL A 26 -2.46 -3.72 1.41
N SER A 27 -1.93 -4.80 0.85
CA SER A 27 -1.21 -5.84 1.58
C SER A 27 0.30 -5.68 1.35
N VAL A 28 1.09 -5.86 2.40
CA VAL A 28 2.55 -5.73 2.37
C VAL A 28 3.20 -6.97 2.91
N LYS A 29 4.30 -7.38 2.28
CA LYS A 29 5.20 -8.43 2.74
C LYS A 29 6.63 -7.93 2.79
N VAL A 30 7.30 -8.23 3.89
CA VAL A 30 8.68 -7.82 4.16
C VAL A 30 9.57 -9.04 4.16
N PHE A 31 10.61 -9.00 3.32
CA PHE A 31 11.56 -10.07 3.13
C PHE A 31 12.96 -9.66 3.56
N HIS A 32 13.61 -10.52 4.32
CA HIS A 32 15.03 -10.49 4.67
C HIS A 32 15.44 -11.93 4.96
N GLU A 33 16.15 -12.58 4.03
CA GLU A 33 16.46 -14.03 4.12
C GLU A 33 15.20 -14.91 4.30
N GLY A 34 14.10 -14.53 3.64
CA GLY A 34 12.77 -15.15 3.77
C GLY A 34 11.71 -14.14 4.18
N LEU A 35 10.46 -14.57 4.32
CA LEU A 35 9.37 -13.71 4.80
C LEU A 35 9.54 -13.45 6.30
N LYS A 36 9.58 -12.17 6.69
CA LYS A 36 9.80 -11.74 8.08
C LYS A 36 8.67 -10.93 8.67
N GLY A 37 7.85 -10.30 7.83
CA GLY A 37 6.68 -9.54 8.27
C GLY A 37 5.64 -9.45 7.16
N GLU A 38 4.39 -9.30 7.57
CA GLU A 38 3.29 -9.04 6.67
C GLU A 38 2.24 -8.18 7.39
N GLY A 39 1.48 -7.42 6.62
CA GLY A 39 0.42 -6.57 7.14
C GLY A 39 -0.52 -6.11 6.05
N GLU A 40 -1.70 -5.65 6.43
CA GLU A 40 -2.74 -5.23 5.49
C GLU A 40 -3.52 -4.05 6.07
N ILE A 41 -3.80 -3.06 5.23
CA ILE A 41 -4.79 -2.01 5.50
C ILE A 41 -5.92 -2.19 4.49
N ALA A 42 -7.14 -2.37 5.00
CA ALA A 42 -8.36 -2.45 4.19
C ALA A 42 -9.21 -1.20 4.40
N VAL A 43 -9.58 -0.54 3.30
CA VAL A 43 -10.46 0.62 3.30
C VAL A 43 -11.85 0.18 2.82
N PRO A 44 -12.91 0.40 3.62
CA PRO A 44 -14.25 -0.07 3.29
C PRO A 44 -14.84 0.67 2.09
N LYS A 45 -16.01 0.21 1.63
CA LYS A 45 -16.76 0.87 0.56
C LYS A 45 -16.99 2.35 0.91
N HIS A 46 -16.61 3.23 0.02
CA HIS A 46 -16.85 4.67 0.08
C HIS A 46 -17.03 5.23 -1.33
N THR A 47 -17.57 6.45 -1.40
CA THR A 47 -17.70 7.15 -2.67
C THR A 47 -16.41 7.93 -2.96
N LEU A 48 -15.76 7.63 -4.09
CA LEU A 48 -14.59 8.32 -4.63
C LEU A 48 -14.86 8.65 -6.11
N VAL A 49 -15.16 9.91 -6.38
CA VAL A 49 -15.42 10.41 -7.74
C VAL A 49 -14.10 10.64 -8.50
N PRO A 50 -14.10 10.59 -9.86
CA PRO A 50 -12.88 10.86 -10.61
C PRO A 50 -12.40 12.28 -10.36
N GLY A 51 -11.12 12.45 -10.02
CA GLY A 51 -10.65 13.75 -9.59
C GLY A 51 -9.24 13.76 -8.99
N PRO A 52 -8.86 14.88 -8.35
CA PRO A 52 -7.57 14.99 -7.67
C PRO A 52 -7.49 13.99 -6.50
N ALA A 53 -6.26 13.64 -6.11
CA ALA A 53 -6.03 12.79 -4.96
C ALA A 53 -6.62 13.41 -3.67
N GLU A 54 -7.28 12.58 -2.88
CA GLU A 54 -7.84 12.93 -1.58
C GLU A 54 -7.27 12.04 -0.47
N ARG A 55 -7.56 12.39 0.79
CA ARG A 55 -7.08 11.59 1.93
C ARG A 55 -7.83 10.27 2.00
N PRO A 56 -7.17 9.17 2.39
CA PRO A 56 -7.80 7.86 2.45
C PRO A 56 -9.06 7.86 3.30
N HIS A 57 -10.13 7.27 2.79
CA HIS A 57 -11.39 7.18 3.49
C HIS A 57 -11.24 6.53 4.88
N GLY A 58 -11.83 7.16 5.89
CA GLY A 58 -11.75 6.70 7.27
C GLY A 58 -10.41 6.97 7.97
N LEU A 59 -9.40 7.50 7.27
CA LEU A 59 -8.07 7.83 7.79
C LEU A 59 -7.46 6.67 8.59
N PRO A 60 -7.21 5.50 7.96
CA PRO A 60 -6.70 4.33 8.65
C PRO A 60 -5.37 4.65 9.34
N GLU A 61 -5.25 4.16 10.58
CA GLU A 61 -4.03 4.32 11.38
C GLU A 61 -2.82 3.64 10.70
N PRO A 62 -1.61 4.20 10.83
CA PRO A 62 -0.41 3.55 10.34
C PRO A 62 -0.21 2.16 10.94
N LEU A 63 0.23 1.21 10.11
CA LEU A 63 0.43 -0.19 10.49
C LEU A 63 1.93 -0.51 10.60
N THR A 64 2.36 -1.03 11.74
CA THR A 64 3.69 -1.65 11.85
C THR A 64 3.68 -3.01 11.16
N VAL A 65 4.38 -3.13 10.02
CA VAL A 65 4.39 -4.36 9.19
C VAL A 65 5.55 -5.29 9.52
N PHE A 66 6.60 -4.77 10.17
CA PHE A 66 7.75 -5.57 10.58
C PHE A 66 8.43 -4.93 11.81
N THR A 67 8.87 -5.78 12.75
CA THR A 67 9.81 -5.41 13.81
C THR A 67 10.75 -6.58 14.04
N GLY A 68 12.05 -6.35 13.95
CA GLY A 68 13.05 -7.40 14.13
C GLY A 68 14.40 -7.03 13.54
N GLU A 69 15.31 -8.00 13.53
CA GLU A 69 16.66 -7.77 13.01
C GLU A 69 16.65 -7.49 11.51
N CYS A 70 17.40 -6.46 11.15
CA CYS A 70 17.68 -6.09 9.77
C CYS A 70 19.18 -5.83 9.68
N GLN A 71 19.84 -6.45 8.71
CA GLN A 71 21.28 -6.24 8.53
C GLN A 71 21.56 -4.89 7.88
N THR A 72 21.07 -4.70 6.65
CA THR A 72 21.35 -3.52 5.82
C THR A 72 20.16 -3.04 5.02
N GLU A 73 19.28 -3.94 4.58
CA GLU A 73 18.13 -3.61 3.74
C GLU A 73 16.96 -4.56 4.00
N LEU A 74 15.76 -4.09 3.64
CA LEU A 74 14.54 -4.88 3.56
C LEU A 74 14.04 -4.90 2.10
N LEU A 75 13.63 -6.06 1.60
CA LEU A 75 12.85 -6.17 0.38
C LEU A 75 11.36 -6.09 0.75
N VAL A 76 10.65 -5.11 0.22
CA VAL A 76 9.24 -4.87 0.50
C VAL A 76 8.44 -5.14 -0.77
N ARG A 77 7.45 -6.03 -0.66
CA ARG A 77 6.44 -6.27 -1.69
C ARG A 77 5.13 -5.63 -1.24
N VAL A 78 4.49 -4.91 -2.16
CA VAL A 78 3.20 -4.26 -1.96
C VAL A 78 2.23 -4.78 -3.01
N ASP A 79 1.07 -5.23 -2.57
CA ASP A 79 -0.03 -5.69 -3.41
C ASP A 79 -1.24 -4.77 -3.16
N LEU A 80 -1.83 -4.23 -4.22
CA LEU A 80 -3.07 -3.45 -4.20
C LEU A 80 -4.18 -4.28 -4.84
N THR A 81 -5.30 -4.41 -4.14
CA THR A 81 -6.58 -4.88 -4.70
C THR A 81 -7.59 -3.75 -4.61
N ALA A 82 -7.96 -3.16 -5.75
CA ALA A 82 -9.00 -2.14 -5.85
C ALA A 82 -10.28 -2.76 -6.40
N THR A 83 -11.42 -2.41 -5.81
CA THR A 83 -12.72 -2.96 -6.19
C THR A 83 -13.72 -1.83 -6.38
N GLU A 84 -14.27 -1.72 -7.59
CA GLU A 84 -15.51 -1.00 -7.84
C GLU A 84 -16.66 -1.90 -7.36
N VAL A 85 -17.53 -1.36 -6.50
CA VAL A 85 -18.58 -2.10 -5.79
C VAL A 85 -19.95 -1.82 -6.39
N ASP A 86 -20.22 -2.57 -7.45
CA ASP A 86 -21.50 -2.64 -8.14
C ASP A 86 -22.59 -3.45 -7.41
N LEU A 87 -23.85 -3.17 -7.76
CA LEU A 87 -25.03 -3.87 -7.22
C LEU A 87 -25.08 -5.37 -7.60
N PHE A 88 -24.53 -5.74 -8.75
CA PHE A 88 -24.67 -7.11 -9.30
C PHE A 88 -23.36 -7.87 -9.38
N LYS A 89 -22.25 -7.21 -9.73
CA LYS A 89 -20.94 -7.84 -9.83
C LYS A 89 -19.84 -6.81 -9.65
N ASN A 90 -19.08 -6.97 -8.58
CA ASN A 90 -17.90 -6.13 -8.34
C ASN A 90 -16.85 -6.29 -9.44
N ASP A 91 -16.22 -5.17 -9.81
CA ASP A 91 -15.10 -5.13 -10.72
C ASP A 91 -13.79 -4.92 -9.98
N VAL A 92 -12.84 -5.81 -10.21
CA VAL A 92 -11.62 -5.91 -9.41
C VAL A 92 -10.39 -5.65 -10.28
N GLY A 93 -9.58 -4.69 -9.87
CA GLY A 93 -8.22 -4.48 -10.36
C GLY A 93 -7.19 -4.91 -9.32
N LYS A 94 -6.06 -5.45 -9.79
CA LYS A 94 -4.94 -5.84 -8.94
C LYS A 94 -3.63 -5.32 -9.49
N ALA A 95 -2.75 -4.90 -8.60
CA ALA A 95 -1.39 -4.48 -8.92
C ALA A 95 -0.42 -4.99 -7.85
N SER A 96 0.83 -5.18 -8.25
CA SER A 96 1.90 -5.62 -7.35
C SER A 96 3.17 -4.86 -7.70
N MET A 97 3.94 -4.46 -6.70
CA MET A 97 5.28 -3.92 -6.89
C MET A 97 6.23 -4.34 -5.78
N GLU A 98 7.51 -4.25 -6.05
CA GLU A 98 8.57 -4.58 -5.10
C GLU A 98 9.63 -3.50 -5.10
N PHE A 99 10.15 -3.16 -3.93
CA PHE A 99 11.27 -2.24 -3.79
C PHE A 99 12.14 -2.60 -2.59
N ARG A 100 13.38 -2.12 -2.62
CA ARG A 100 14.32 -2.21 -1.49
C ARG A 100 14.29 -0.93 -0.68
N LEU A 101 14.42 -1.08 0.63
CA LEU A 101 14.54 0.00 1.59
C LEU A 101 15.79 -0.23 2.43
N GLU A 102 16.76 0.66 2.28
CA GLU A 102 18.05 0.58 2.96
C GLU A 102 17.96 1.20 4.35
N CYS A 103 18.57 0.57 5.34
CA CYS A 103 18.82 1.21 6.63
C CYS A 103 19.88 2.31 6.45
N PRO A 104 19.72 3.48 7.10
CA PRO A 104 20.65 4.62 6.97
C PRO A 104 22.03 4.42 7.64
N GLY A 105 22.55 3.19 7.66
CA GLY A 105 23.91 2.87 8.08
C GLY A 105 24.05 2.49 9.56
N ALA A 106 25.28 2.13 9.92
CA ALA A 106 25.60 1.52 11.20
C ALA A 106 25.27 2.40 12.42
N ALA A 107 25.15 3.72 12.29
CA ALA A 107 24.86 4.63 13.40
C ALA A 107 23.37 4.64 13.83
N GLY A 108 22.52 3.84 13.17
CA GLY A 108 21.07 3.93 13.31
C GLY A 108 20.49 5.14 12.55
N GLY A 109 19.17 5.23 12.49
CA GLY A 109 18.46 6.33 11.85
C GLY A 109 17.14 5.91 11.22
N SER A 110 16.52 6.82 10.47
CA SER A 110 15.27 6.57 9.75
C SER A 110 15.41 6.75 8.24
N ALA A 111 14.81 5.85 7.47
CA ALA A 111 14.58 6.01 6.04
C ALA A 111 13.07 6.12 5.77
N MET A 112 12.69 7.04 4.88
CA MET A 112 11.31 7.23 4.48
C MET A 112 11.20 7.06 2.97
N LYS A 113 10.16 6.35 2.52
CA LYS A 113 9.88 6.14 1.10
C LYS A 113 8.39 6.20 0.84
N GLU A 114 8.00 7.07 -0.08
CA GLU A 114 6.65 7.10 -0.63
C GLU A 114 6.63 6.42 -2.00
N ILE A 115 5.58 5.66 -2.24
CA ILE A 115 5.31 5.01 -3.53
C ILE A 115 3.88 5.30 -3.96
N GLU A 116 3.63 5.18 -5.26
CA GLU A 116 2.28 5.14 -5.83
C GLU A 116 2.07 3.77 -6.46
N ILE A 117 0.98 3.10 -6.10
CA ILE A 117 0.56 1.84 -6.71
C ILE A 117 -0.81 2.01 -7.36
N SER A 118 -0.92 1.62 -8.64
CA SER A 118 -2.12 1.81 -9.45
C SER A 118 -2.64 0.49 -9.99
N ALA A 119 -3.94 0.24 -9.84
CA ALA A 119 -4.64 -0.91 -10.37
C ALA A 119 -5.66 -0.48 -11.45
N GLY A 120 -5.58 -1.09 -12.63
CA GLY A 120 -6.61 -0.93 -13.65
C GLY A 120 -7.83 -1.79 -13.34
N VAL A 121 -9.02 -1.18 -13.38
CA VAL A 121 -10.32 -1.82 -13.13
C VAL A 121 -11.17 -1.65 -14.39
N ARG A 122 -11.84 -2.73 -14.82
CA ARG A 122 -12.67 -2.75 -16.02
C ARG A 122 -14.09 -3.19 -15.66
N GLU A 123 -15.08 -2.44 -16.13
CA GLU A 123 -16.50 -2.67 -15.83
C GLU A 123 -16.99 -4.03 -16.38
N SER A 124 -17.83 -4.74 -15.62
CA SER A 124 -18.50 -5.98 -16.00
C SER A 124 -20.03 -5.87 -15.98
N PRO A 125 -20.73 -6.35 -17.03
CA PRO A 125 -20.21 -6.95 -18.24
C PRO A 125 -19.58 -5.89 -19.15
N GLY A 126 -18.40 -6.20 -19.71
CA GLY A 126 -17.56 -5.27 -20.49
C GLY A 126 -18.12 -4.78 -21.83
N ILE A 127 -19.44 -4.82 -22.02
CA ILE A 127 -20.19 -4.31 -23.17
C ILE A 127 -20.05 -2.78 -23.28
N LEU A 128 -19.90 -2.09 -22.14
CA LEU A 128 -19.80 -0.63 -22.07
C LEU A 128 -18.37 -0.09 -22.16
N ASN A 129 -17.34 -0.96 -22.16
CA ASN A 129 -15.92 -0.59 -22.24
C ASN A 129 -15.48 0.54 -21.28
N LYS A 130 -16.12 0.65 -20.11
CA LYS A 130 -15.67 1.57 -19.07
C LYS A 130 -14.45 1.00 -18.36
N ASN A 131 -13.50 1.89 -18.09
CA ASN A 131 -12.28 1.55 -17.38
C ASN A 131 -11.96 2.67 -16.39
N SER A 132 -11.36 2.29 -15.28
CA SER A 132 -10.80 3.22 -14.31
C SER A 132 -9.42 2.76 -13.88
N VAL A 133 -8.59 3.71 -13.46
CA VAL A 133 -7.33 3.45 -12.76
C VAL A 133 -7.51 3.95 -11.34
N PHE A 134 -7.38 3.05 -10.38
CA PHE A 134 -7.39 3.38 -8.96
C PHE A 134 -5.96 3.42 -8.45
N THR A 135 -5.55 4.51 -7.82
CA THR A 135 -4.18 4.72 -7.35
C THR A 135 -4.18 5.04 -5.87
N VAL A 136 -3.22 4.47 -5.15
CA VAL A 136 -2.97 4.74 -3.74
C VAL A 136 -1.53 5.17 -3.56
N GLN A 137 -1.33 6.28 -2.85
CA GLN A 137 -0.02 6.69 -2.37
C GLN A 137 0.21 6.12 -0.97
N VAL A 138 1.33 5.43 -0.80
CA VAL A 138 1.68 4.74 0.44
C VAL A 138 3.05 5.20 0.91
N ARG A 139 3.17 5.57 2.19
CA ARG A 139 4.43 5.88 2.84
C ARG A 139 4.92 4.72 3.68
N PHE A 140 6.21 4.47 3.59
CA PHE A 140 6.95 3.52 4.40
C PHE A 140 7.98 4.27 5.22
N ASP A 141 7.90 4.13 6.53
CA ASP A 141 8.82 4.70 7.51
C ASP A 141 9.60 3.54 8.15
N LEU A 142 10.90 3.45 7.85
CA LEU A 142 11.82 2.48 8.42
C LEU A 142 12.68 3.17 9.48
N VAL A 143 12.59 2.69 10.71
CA VAL A 143 13.47 3.12 11.80
C VAL A 143 14.42 1.96 12.13
N CYS A 144 15.73 2.21 12.11
CA CYS A 144 16.76 1.24 12.44
C CYS A 144 17.49 1.73 13.70
N ASP A 145 17.31 1.03 14.82
CA ASP A 145 17.96 1.33 16.09
C ASP A 145 19.12 0.35 16.35
N GLN A 146 20.21 0.87 16.90
CA GLN A 146 21.23 0.00 17.49
C GLN A 146 20.70 -0.55 18.81
N ASP A 147 20.64 -1.87 18.93
CA ASP A 147 20.53 -2.49 20.24
C ASP A 147 21.81 -2.13 20.98
N SER A 148 21.71 -1.26 21.98
CA SER A 148 22.81 -0.97 22.90
C SER A 148 23.13 -2.27 23.66
N VAL A 149 24.12 -3.02 23.17
CA VAL A 149 24.71 -4.12 23.91
C VAL A 149 25.42 -3.52 25.12
N ASN A 150 24.82 -3.67 26.30
CA ASN A 150 25.51 -3.54 27.58
C ASN A 150 26.44 -4.74 27.81
#